data_AF-A0A1I7W1M3-F1
#
_entry.id   AF-A0A1I7W1M3-F1
#
_cell.length_a   1.000
_cell.length_b   1.000
_cell.length_c   1.000
_cell.angle_alpha   90.00
_cell.angle_beta   90.00
_cell.angle_gamma   90.00
#
_symmetry.space_group_name_H-M   'P 1'
#
loop_
_entity.id
_entity.type
_entity.pdbx_description
1 polymer ?
#
loop_
_entity_poly.entity_id
_entity_poly.type
_entity_poly.pdbx_seq_one_letter_code
_entity_poly.pdbx_strand_id
1 'polypeptide(L)'
;MILLSAATRIDSRAARITYGMRNTDQWSPDTMELFLPYYPVEFVKKQWMDLCHVIQQVYELLGGRFPSDHILPTLKIPVLILNGGMDKFCNDPKYFANVIPNCKLDSHFLGGHDFHITYPRWFAERVLTFLTDSGNFRPLH
;
A
#
# COMPACT_ATOMS: atom_id res chain seq x y z
N MET A 1 4.46 4.49 -13.29
CA MET A 1 4.05 4.67 -11.88
C MET A 1 4.55 3.48 -11.08
N ILE A 2 5.02 3.68 -9.84
CA ILE A 2 5.46 2.60 -8.95
C ILE A 2 4.66 2.72 -7.66
N LEU A 3 3.98 1.64 -7.27
CA LEU A 3 3.16 1.58 -6.05
C LEU A 3 3.74 0.53 -5.11
N LEU A 4 3.88 0.89 -3.83
CA LEU A 4 4.45 0.03 -2.79
C LEU A 4 3.35 -0.34 -1.81
N SER A 5 3.15 -1.63 -1.53
CA SER A 5 2.14 -2.12 -0.59
C SER A 5 0.81 -1.37 -0.69
N ALA A 6 0.29 -1.26 -1.91
CA ALA A 6 -0.89 -0.46 -2.19
C ALA A 6 -2.16 -1.29 -2.06
N ALA A 7 -3.27 -0.62 -1.74
CA ALA A 7 -4.61 -1.20 -1.82
C ALA A 7 -5.61 -0.13 -2.26
N THR A 8 -6.48 -0.47 -3.21
CA THR A 8 -7.65 0.35 -3.60
C THR A 8 -8.96 -0.29 -3.13
N ARG A 9 -8.88 -1.50 -2.56
CA ARG A 9 -10.00 -2.25 -2.04
C ARG A 9 -9.74 -2.75 -0.62
N ILE A 10 -10.78 -2.67 0.19
CA ILE A 10 -10.82 -3.12 1.58
C ILE A 10 -11.90 -4.21 1.66
N ASP A 11 -11.51 -5.39 2.14
CA ASP A 11 -12.46 -6.46 2.48
C ASP A 11 -12.87 -6.34 3.96
N SER A 12 -13.82 -7.16 4.38
CA SER A 12 -14.33 -7.15 5.77
C SER A 12 -13.23 -7.44 6.80
N ARG A 13 -12.24 -8.25 6.42
CA ARG A 13 -11.10 -8.61 7.27
C ARG A 13 -10.20 -7.40 7.49
N ALA A 14 -9.78 -6.73 6.42
CA ALA A 14 -8.94 -5.54 6.47
C ALA A 14 -9.62 -4.41 7.24
N ALA A 15 -10.91 -4.15 6.97
CA ALA A 15 -11.69 -3.14 7.70
C ALA A 15 -11.66 -3.40 9.22
N ARG A 16 -11.99 -4.63 9.64
CA ARG A 16 -12.01 -5.01 11.07
C ARG A 16 -10.64 -4.93 11.73
N ILE A 17 -9.60 -5.43 11.07
CA ILE A 17 -8.23 -5.40 11.62
C ILE A 17 -7.78 -3.95 11.78
N THR A 18 -7.89 -3.13 10.73
CA THR A 18 -7.45 -1.75 10.78
C THR A 18 -8.24 -0.93 11.79
N TYR A 19 -9.56 -1.10 11.89
CA TYR A 19 -10.36 -0.44 12.91
C TYR A 19 -9.97 -0.89 14.33
N GLY A 20 -9.58 -2.16 14.51
CA GLY A 20 -9.03 -2.68 15.76
C GLY A 20 -7.74 -1.98 16.19
N MET A 21 -6.91 -1.55 15.24
CA MET A 21 -5.66 -0.87 15.50
C MET A 21 -5.79 0.60 15.90
N ARG A 22 -6.99 1.20 15.87
CA ARG A 22 -7.20 2.64 16.12
C ARG A 22 -6.69 3.12 17.48
N ASN A 23 -6.63 2.21 18.47
CA ASN A 23 -6.07 2.51 19.78
C ASN A 23 -4.54 2.32 19.77
N THR A 24 -3.81 3.42 19.71
CA THR A 24 -2.35 3.42 19.70
C THR A 24 -1.73 2.98 21.02
N ASP A 25 -2.49 2.91 22.13
CA ASP A 25 -1.96 2.45 23.42
C ASP A 25 -1.62 0.94 23.39
N GLN A 26 -2.09 0.22 22.36
CA GLN A 26 -1.78 -1.20 22.10
C GLN A 26 -0.59 -1.38 21.15
N TRP A 27 0.01 -0.31 20.66
CA TRP A 27 1.18 -0.39 19.80
C TRP A 27 2.42 -0.80 20.59
N SER A 28 3.43 -1.32 19.89
CA SER A 28 4.75 -1.41 20.51
C SER A 28 5.27 0.02 20.82
N PRO A 29 5.99 0.22 21.94
CA PRO A 29 6.62 1.50 22.25
C PRO A 29 7.46 2.04 21.08
N ASP A 30 8.25 1.17 20.46
CA ASP A 30 9.10 1.46 19.32
C ASP A 30 8.34 2.08 18.14
N THR A 31 7.07 1.70 17.92
CA THR A 31 6.27 2.25 16.82
C THR A 31 5.94 3.72 17.06
N MET A 32 5.54 4.08 18.29
CA MET A 32 5.18 5.46 18.64
C MET A 32 6.43 6.36 18.62
N GLU A 33 7.56 5.86 19.13
CA GLU A 33 8.81 6.61 19.23
C GLU A 33 9.30 7.16 17.87
N LEU A 34 9.01 6.47 16.76
CA LEU A 34 9.36 6.93 15.42
C LEU A 34 8.70 8.27 15.02
N PHE A 35 7.55 8.61 15.61
CA PHE A 35 6.79 9.80 15.26
C PHE A 35 7.07 11.00 16.17
N LEU A 36 7.44 10.76 17.44
CA LEU A 36 7.57 11.79 18.47
C LEU A 36 8.66 12.87 18.20
N PRO A 37 9.72 12.63 17.41
CA PRO A 37 10.63 13.70 16.98
C PRO A 37 9.97 14.76 16.10
N TYR A 38 8.86 14.43 15.44
CA TYR A 38 8.23 15.27 14.41
C TYR A 38 6.85 15.77 14.81
N TYR A 39 6.13 15.01 15.65
CA TYR A 39 4.74 15.28 15.98
C TYR A 39 4.46 15.09 17.47
N PRO A 40 3.61 15.95 18.08
CA PRO A 40 3.09 15.68 19.42
C PRO A 40 2.31 14.37 19.47
N VAL A 41 2.40 13.66 20.60
CA VAL A 41 1.72 12.36 20.79
C VAL A 41 0.22 12.44 20.48
N GLU A 42 -0.48 13.46 20.97
CA GLU A 42 -1.92 13.64 20.73
C GLU A 42 -2.27 13.79 19.24
N PHE A 43 -1.38 14.42 18.47
CA PHE A 43 -1.56 14.52 17.02
C PHE A 43 -1.46 13.15 16.37
N VAL A 44 -0.46 12.35 16.72
CA VAL A 44 -0.27 11.00 16.18
C VAL A 44 -1.48 10.11 16.51
N LYS A 45 -1.92 10.11 17.77
CA LYS A 45 -3.10 9.35 18.22
C LYS A 45 -4.34 9.70 17.41
N LYS A 46 -4.63 11.00 17.28
CA LYS A 46 -5.81 11.47 16.55
C LYS A 46 -5.73 11.12 15.06
N GLN A 47 -4.59 11.40 14.40
CA GLN A 47 -4.43 11.14 12.97
C GLN A 47 -4.56 9.65 12.64
N TRP A 48 -3.97 8.77 13.45
CA TRP A 48 -4.09 7.34 13.24
C TRP A 48 -5.52 6.85 13.44
N MET A 49 -6.18 7.26 14.53
CA MET A 49 -7.57 6.92 14.80
C MET A 49 -8.49 7.37 13.65
N ASP A 50 -8.32 8.61 13.17
CA ASP A 50 -9.11 9.14 12.07
C ASP A 50 -8.87 8.37 10.76
N LEU A 51 -7.62 7.96 10.48
CA LEU A 51 -7.30 7.12 9.34
C LEU A 51 -8.01 5.76 9.41
N CYS A 52 -8.00 5.11 10.58
CA CYS A 52 -8.75 3.86 10.81
C CYS A 52 -10.25 4.05 10.59
N HIS A 53 -10.81 5.19 11.01
CA HIS A 53 -12.21 5.52 10.77
C HIS A 53 -12.52 5.70 9.29
N VAL A 54 -11.65 6.39 8.53
CA VAL A 54 -11.83 6.55 7.07
C VAL A 54 -11.85 5.19 6.37
N ILE A 55 -10.93 4.29 6.72
CA ILE A 55 -10.87 2.94 6.15
C ILE A 55 -12.17 2.16 6.44
N GLN A 56 -12.69 2.25 7.67
CA GLN A 56 -13.96 1.64 8.03
C GLN A 56 -15.14 2.24 7.24
N GLN A 57 -15.19 3.57 7.10
CA GLN A 57 -16.24 4.26 6.34
C GLN A 57 -16.21 3.88 4.86
N VAL A 58 -15.03 3.70 4.25
CA VAL A 58 -14.93 3.23 2.86
C VAL A 58 -15.51 1.83 2.71
N TYR A 59 -15.30 0.96 3.70
CA TYR A 59 -15.92 -0.36 3.71
C TYR A 59 -17.45 -0.28 3.81
N GLU A 60 -17.96 0.48 4.78
CA GLU A 60 -19.40 0.56 5.07
C GLU A 60 -20.21 1.33 4.03
N LEU A 61 -19.66 2.44 3.53
CA LEU A 61 -20.39 3.40 2.71
C LEU A 61 -20.08 3.26 1.21
N LEU A 62 -18.88 2.79 0.86
CA LEU A 62 -18.43 2.66 -0.54
C LEU A 62 -18.24 1.20 -0.97
N GLY A 63 -18.74 0.25 -0.19
CA GLY A 63 -18.62 -1.18 -0.47
C GLY A 63 -17.16 -1.66 -0.51
N GLY A 64 -16.27 -1.02 0.25
CA GLY A 64 -14.87 -1.37 0.33
C GLY A 64 -14.03 -0.93 -0.86
N ARG A 65 -14.51 0.03 -1.66
CA ARG A 65 -13.76 0.53 -2.83
C ARG A 65 -13.40 2.00 -2.63
N PHE A 66 -12.10 2.29 -2.63
CA PHE A 66 -11.67 3.67 -2.76
C PHE A 66 -12.01 4.20 -4.15
N PRO A 67 -12.26 5.50 -4.32
CA PRO A 67 -12.46 6.11 -5.64
C PRO A 67 -11.34 5.80 -6.64
N SER A 68 -10.10 5.65 -6.14
CA SER A 68 -8.94 5.24 -6.93
C SER A 68 -9.07 3.86 -7.58
N ASP A 69 -9.95 2.98 -7.09
CA ASP A 69 -10.20 1.68 -7.70
C ASP A 69 -10.83 1.80 -9.09
N HIS A 70 -11.65 2.83 -9.30
CA HIS A 70 -12.38 3.04 -10.55
C HIS A 70 -11.48 3.57 -11.67
N ILE A 71 -10.36 4.20 -11.32
CA ILE A 71 -9.43 4.74 -12.32
C ILE A 71 -8.43 3.70 -12.82
N LEU A 72 -8.20 2.60 -12.09
CA LEU A 72 -7.18 1.60 -12.43
C LEU A 72 -7.28 1.07 -13.88
N PRO A 73 -8.46 0.72 -14.42
CA PRO A 73 -8.59 0.25 -15.81
C PRO A 73 -8.28 1.30 -16.87
N THR A 74 -8.32 2.58 -16.49
CA THR A 74 -8.05 3.70 -17.41
C THR A 74 -6.56 4.00 -17.55
N LEU A 75 -5.71 3.45 -16.67
CA LEU A 75 -4.27 3.67 -16.69
C LEU A 75 -3.64 3.09 -17.97
N LYS A 76 -3.05 3.97 -18.78
CA LYS A 76 -2.29 3.60 -19.99
C LYS A 76 -0.78 3.55 -19.79
N ILE A 77 -0.31 4.14 -18.70
CA ILE A 77 1.10 4.15 -18.34
C ILE A 77 1.52 2.79 -17.77
N PRO A 78 2.80 2.41 -17.88
CA PRO A 78 3.34 1.28 -17.14
C PRO A 78 3.22 1.49 -15.64
N VAL A 79 2.80 0.44 -14.95
CA VAL A 79 2.68 0.39 -13.51
C VAL A 79 3.50 -0.76 -12.97
N LEU A 80 4.33 -0.49 -11.96
CA LEU A 80 4.97 -1.51 -11.14
C LEU A 80 4.30 -1.55 -9.77
N ILE A 81 3.87 -2.72 -9.35
CA ILE A 81 3.37 -2.99 -8.01
C ILE A 81 4.46 -3.80 -7.27
N LEU A 82 4.93 -3.28 -6.14
CA LEU A 82 5.87 -3.96 -5.26
C LEU A 82 5.24 -4.22 -3.90
N ASN A 83 5.33 -5.46 -3.44
CA ASN A 83 4.81 -5.87 -2.14
C ASN A 83 5.84 -6.69 -1.33
N GLY A 84 5.64 -6.71 -0.02
CA GLY A 84 6.26 -7.72 0.84
C GLY A 84 5.44 -9.02 0.82
N GLY A 85 6.10 -10.16 0.66
CA GLY A 85 5.46 -11.48 0.68
C GLY A 85 4.88 -11.86 2.05
N MET A 86 5.31 -11.19 3.12
CA MET A 86 4.77 -11.31 4.47
C MET A 86 3.97 -10.09 4.90
N ASP A 87 3.58 -9.20 3.98
CA ASP A 87 2.72 -8.07 4.31
C ASP A 87 1.33 -8.56 4.76
N LYS A 88 0.91 -8.12 5.95
CA LYS A 88 -0.37 -8.49 6.57
C LYS A 88 -1.43 -7.39 6.47
N PHE A 89 -1.06 -6.21 6.00
CA PHE A 89 -1.93 -5.03 5.95
C PHE A 89 -2.69 -4.93 4.63
N CYS A 90 -2.01 -5.25 3.52
CA CYS A 90 -2.60 -5.11 2.20
C CYS A 90 -3.23 -6.40 1.70
N ASN A 91 -4.27 -6.26 0.87
CA ASN A 91 -4.94 -7.38 0.21
C ASN A 91 -4.10 -7.92 -0.96
N ASP A 92 -4.55 -9.03 -1.57
CA ASP A 92 -3.83 -9.71 -2.64
C ASP A 92 -3.44 -8.75 -3.78
N PRO A 93 -2.13 -8.50 -4.00
CA PRO A 93 -1.68 -7.54 -5.00
C PRO A 93 -1.92 -8.03 -6.44
N LYS A 94 -2.24 -9.32 -6.66
CA LYS A 94 -2.62 -9.85 -7.98
C LYS A 94 -3.84 -9.16 -8.56
N TYR A 95 -4.70 -8.59 -7.71
CA TYR A 95 -5.82 -7.78 -8.14
C TYR A 95 -5.40 -6.68 -9.14
N PHE A 96 -4.29 -5.98 -8.87
CA PHE A 96 -3.82 -4.91 -9.74
C PHE A 96 -3.46 -5.39 -11.15
N ALA A 97 -2.80 -6.55 -11.26
CA ALA A 97 -2.47 -7.14 -12.56
C ALA A 97 -3.71 -7.55 -13.37
N ASN A 98 -4.84 -7.81 -12.70
CA ASN A 98 -6.10 -8.13 -13.37
C ASN A 98 -6.85 -6.90 -13.89
N VAL A 99 -6.63 -5.72 -13.30
CA VAL A 99 -7.41 -4.50 -13.63
C VAL A 99 -6.59 -3.41 -14.30
N ILE A 100 -5.26 -3.42 -14.18
CA ILE A 100 -4.37 -2.48 -14.84
C ILE A 100 -3.74 -3.18 -16.06
N PRO A 101 -3.99 -2.72 -17.30
CA PRO A 101 -3.52 -3.41 -18.51
C PRO A 101 -1.99 -3.55 -18.62
N ASN A 102 -1.23 -2.53 -18.21
CA ASN A 102 0.24 -2.51 -18.29
C ASN A 102 0.85 -2.58 -16.88
N CYS A 103 0.56 -3.67 -16.18
CA CYS A 103 0.95 -3.86 -14.80
C CYS A 103 2.01 -4.96 -14.65
N LYS A 104 3.15 -4.61 -14.07
CA LYS A 104 4.15 -5.55 -13.57
C LYS A 104 3.94 -5.70 -12.06
N LEU A 105 3.96 -6.93 -11.57
CA LEU A 105 3.88 -7.26 -10.16
C LEU A 105 5.16 -7.98 -9.75
N ASP A 106 5.76 -7.55 -8.63
CA ASP A 106 6.89 -8.23 -8.03
C ASP A 106 6.80 -8.16 -6.50
N SER A 107 7.42 -9.10 -5.80
CA SER A 107 7.35 -9.17 -4.34
C SER A 107 8.62 -9.73 -3.71
N HIS A 108 9.05 -9.11 -2.62
CA HIS A 108 10.13 -9.66 -1.82
C HIS A 108 9.56 -10.71 -0.87
N PHE A 109 9.93 -11.99 -1.05
CA PHE A 109 9.30 -13.12 -0.34
C PHE A 109 9.28 -12.96 1.18
N LEU A 110 10.38 -12.49 1.78
CA LEU A 110 10.49 -12.28 3.25
C LEU A 110 10.11 -10.85 3.69
N GLY A 111 9.73 -9.97 2.76
CA GLY A 111 9.44 -8.57 3.05
C GLY A 111 8.13 -8.39 3.83
N GLY A 112 8.14 -7.54 4.84
CA GLY A 112 6.94 -6.99 5.48
C GLY A 112 6.36 -5.81 4.70
N HIS A 113 5.50 -5.01 5.34
CA HIS A 113 4.92 -3.80 4.74
C HIS A 113 5.99 -2.73 4.45
N ASP A 114 7.04 -2.73 5.27
CA ASP A 114 8.21 -1.87 5.23
C ASP A 114 9.37 -2.46 4.40
N PHE A 115 9.10 -3.40 3.48
CA PHE A 115 10.11 -4.10 2.69
C PHE A 115 11.13 -3.18 1.99
N HIS A 116 10.71 -1.97 1.61
CA HIS A 116 11.54 -0.99 0.93
C HIS A 116 12.60 -0.38 1.86
N ILE A 117 12.36 -0.40 3.17
CA ILE A 117 13.30 0.02 4.22
C ILE A 117 14.18 -1.15 4.64
N THR A 118 13.60 -2.34 4.83
CA THR A 118 14.35 -3.51 5.33
C THR A 118 15.18 -4.20 4.25
N TYR A 119 14.77 -4.12 2.98
CA TYR A 119 15.47 -4.68 1.83
C TYR A 119 15.73 -3.62 0.74
N PRO A 120 16.47 -2.53 1.07
CA PRO A 120 16.58 -1.36 0.21
C PRO A 120 17.33 -1.65 -1.09
N ARG A 121 18.30 -2.58 -1.07
CA ARG A 121 19.04 -3.00 -2.27
C ARG A 121 18.10 -3.69 -3.27
N TRP A 122 17.33 -4.67 -2.81
CA TRP A 122 16.36 -5.37 -3.65
C TRP A 122 15.34 -4.38 -4.24
N PHE A 123 14.81 -3.50 -3.39
CA PHE A 123 13.86 -2.47 -3.81
C PHE A 123 14.45 -1.57 -4.91
N ALA A 124 15.63 -1.00 -4.67
CA ALA A 124 16.29 -0.11 -5.61
C ALA A 124 16.60 -0.79 -6.96
N GLU A 125 17.04 -2.06 -6.93
CA GLU A 125 17.27 -2.83 -8.15
C GLU A 125 15.99 -3.04 -8.96
N ARG A 126 14.87 -3.42 -8.31
CA ARG A 126 13.59 -3.61 -9.02
C ARG A 126 13.06 -2.31 -9.63
N VAL A 127 13.16 -1.21 -8.90
CA VAL A 127 12.82 0.13 -9.40
C VAL A 127 13.69 0.49 -10.60
N LEU A 128 15.01 0.34 -10.48
CA LEU A 128 15.94 0.69 -11.56
C LEU A 128 15.71 -0.16 -12.81
N THR A 129 15.48 -1.47 -12.65
CA THR A 129 15.12 -2.35 -13.77
C THR A 129 13.85 -1.85 -14.45
N PHE A 130 12.80 -1.54 -13.68
CA PHE A 130 11.55 -1.06 -14.26
C PHE A 130 11.70 0.28 -15.01
N LEU A 131 12.53 1.19 -14.50
CA LEU A 131 12.77 2.50 -15.10
C LEU A 131 13.67 2.46 -16.34
N THR A 132 14.52 1.44 -16.48
CA THR A 132 15.47 1.33 -17.61
C THR A 132 15.01 0.35 -18.68
N ASP A 133 14.01 -0.49 -18.39
CA ASP A 133 13.45 -1.44 -19.33
C ASP A 133 12.70 -0.73 -20.48
N SER A 134 13.28 -0.80 -21.68
CA SER A 134 12.86 -0.05 -22.88
C SER A 134 11.50 -0.48 -23.42
N GLY A 135 10.98 -1.63 -22.98
CA GLY A 135 9.62 -2.09 -23.27
C GLY A 135 8.53 -1.32 -22.51
N ASN A 136 8.87 -0.62 -21.42
CA ASN A 136 7.90 0.14 -20.64
C ASN A 136 7.59 1.52 -21.25
N PHE A 137 8.47 2.12 -22.05
CA PHE A 137 8.29 3.51 -22.51
C PHE A 137 7.77 3.65 -23.95
N ARG A 138 7.37 2.56 -24.61
CA ARG A 138 6.81 2.67 -25.96
C ARG A 138 5.31 2.97 -25.90
N PRO A 139 4.83 4.07 -26.51
CA PRO A 139 3.41 4.27 -26.71
C PRO A 139 2.87 3.13 -27.57
N LEU A 140 1.73 2.56 -27.17
CA LEU A 140 0.93 1.73 -28.08
C LEU A 140 0.44 2.66 -29.19
N HIS A 141 1.01 2.51 -30.39
CA HIS A 141 0.57 3.17 -31.62
C HIS A 141 -0.78 2.63 -32.09
#